data_AF-A0A1C5LZP2-F1
#
_entry.id   AF-A0A1C5LZP2-F1
#
_cell.length_a   1.000
_cell.length_b   1.000
_cell.length_c   1.000
_cell.angle_alpha   90.00
_cell.angle_beta   90.00
_cell.angle_gamma   90.00
#
_symmetry.space_group_name_H-M   'P 1'
#
loop_
_entity.id
_entity.type
_entity.pdbx_description
1 polymer ?
#
loop_
_entity_poly.entity_id
_entity_poly.type
_entity_poly.pdbx_seq_one_letter_code
_entity_poly.pdbx_strand_id
1 'polypeptide(L)'
;MIECFKASGLEIKDIKQFFEWCNQGSSTYQNRKELFDTRKKAVEQEILRLNKTLDMLKYKCWYYDQAMKEGNEDKIRQMLPDNLPKDIQQLYDNGHK
;
A
#
# COMPACT_ATOMS: atom_id res chain seq x y z
N MET A 1 -10.00 -2.63 -19.19
CA MET A 1 -9.18 -1.39 -19.16
C MET A 1 -9.82 -0.28 -18.33
N ILE A 2 -11.09 0.08 -18.57
CA ILE A 2 -11.81 1.09 -17.76
C ILE A 2 -11.79 0.75 -16.26
N GLU A 3 -12.04 -0.50 -15.89
CA GLU A 3 -11.99 -0.94 -14.49
C GLU A 3 -10.60 -0.80 -13.88
N CYS A 4 -9.55 -1.14 -14.62
CA CYS A 4 -8.16 -0.94 -14.18
C CYS A 4 -7.87 0.54 -13.91
N PHE A 5 -8.30 1.44 -14.81
CA PHE A 5 -8.15 2.87 -14.61
C PHE A 5 -8.89 3.38 -13.36
N LYS A 6 -10.15 2.97 -13.18
CA LYS A 6 -10.91 3.30 -11.98
C LYS A 6 -10.23 2.78 -10.72
N ALA A 7 -9.78 1.53 -10.71
CA ALA A 7 -9.08 0.92 -9.59
C ALA A 7 -7.76 1.62 -9.27
N SER A 8 -7.06 2.15 -10.27
CA SER A 8 -5.84 2.96 -10.11
C SER A 8 -6.09 4.43 -9.72
N GLY A 9 -7.35 4.81 -9.45
CA GLY A 9 -7.73 6.16 -9.05
C GLY A 9 -7.78 7.18 -10.20
N LEU A 10 -7.94 6.74 -11.45
CA LEU A 10 -8.11 7.64 -12.59
C LEU A 10 -9.57 8.11 -12.70
N GLU A 11 -9.78 9.41 -12.88
CA GLU A 11 -11.11 10.00 -12.99
C GLU A 11 -11.76 9.73 -14.35
N ILE A 12 -13.10 9.77 -14.41
CA ILE A 12 -13.87 9.51 -15.63
C ILE A 12 -13.46 10.46 -16.78
N LYS A 13 -13.11 11.71 -16.47
CA LYS A 13 -12.66 12.70 -17.48
C LYS A 13 -11.37 12.24 -18.18
N ASP A 14 -10.42 11.70 -17.42
CA ASP A 14 -9.12 11.28 -17.94
C ASP A 14 -9.23 9.93 -18.67
N ILE A 15 -10.17 9.06 -18.25
CA ILE A 15 -10.51 7.85 -18.99
C ILE A 15 -11.07 8.21 -20.38
N LYS A 16 -11.93 9.22 -20.49
CA LYS A 16 -12.43 9.71 -21.78
C LYS A 16 -11.28 10.23 -22.65
N GLN A 17 -10.38 11.04 -22.06
CA GLN A 17 -9.21 11.56 -22.77
C GLN A 17 -8.32 10.44 -23.33
N PHE A 18 -8.13 9.36 -22.60
CA PHE A 18 -7.40 8.18 -23.09
C PHE A 18 -8.05 7.58 -24.34
N PHE A 19 -9.38 7.45 -24.39
CA PHE A 19 -10.07 6.93 -25.57
C PHE A 19 -10.07 7.90 -26.75
N GLU A 20 -10.08 9.22 -26.50
CA GLU A 20 -9.86 10.21 -27.54
C GLU A 20 -8.47 10.08 -28.17
N TRP A 21 -7.44 9.89 -27.34
CA TRP A 21 -6.10 9.60 -27.84
C TRP A 21 -6.11 8.31 -28.67
N CYS A 22 -6.80 7.25 -28.22
CA CYS A 22 -7.00 6.03 -29.00
C CYS A 22 -7.49 6.29 -30.42
N ASN A 23 -8.52 7.13 -30.57
CA ASN A 23 -9.08 7.49 -31.88
C ASN A 23 -8.13 8.31 -32.76
N GLN A 24 -7.23 9.10 -32.16
CA GLN A 24 -6.22 9.89 -32.88
C GLN A 24 -5.05 9.04 -33.43
N GLY A 25 -4.97 7.76 -33.06
CA GLY A 25 -3.94 6.85 -33.57
C GLY A 25 -2.54 7.14 -33.04
N SER A 26 -1.52 6.83 -33.83
CA SER A 26 -0.11 6.74 -33.38
C SER A 26 0.48 8.04 -32.86
N SER A 27 -0.07 9.20 -33.24
CA SER A 27 0.38 10.52 -32.78
C SER A 27 0.29 10.71 -31.26
N THR A 28 -0.50 9.90 -30.56
CA THR A 28 -0.75 10.02 -29.12
C THR A 28 -0.14 8.89 -28.29
N TYR A 29 0.69 8.03 -28.87
CA TYR A 29 1.30 6.92 -28.11
C TYR A 29 2.11 7.40 -26.90
N GLN A 30 2.80 8.53 -27.05
CA GLN A 30 3.55 9.13 -25.94
C GLN A 30 2.62 9.51 -24.77
N ASN A 31 1.51 10.20 -25.04
CA ASN A 31 0.52 10.56 -24.02
C ASN A 31 -0.08 9.34 -23.32
N ARG A 32 -0.42 8.29 -24.09
CA ARG A 32 -0.97 7.06 -23.53
C ARG A 32 0.03 6.35 -22.63
N LYS A 33 1.31 6.29 -23.05
CA LYS A 33 2.39 5.68 -22.27
C LYS A 33 2.61 6.46 -20.97
N GLU A 34 2.67 7.78 -21.02
CA GLU A 34 2.83 8.65 -19.85
C GLU A 34 1.68 8.47 -18.84
N LEU A 35 0.44 8.32 -19.32
CA LEU A 35 -0.71 8.02 -18.46
C LEU A 35 -0.54 6.68 -17.73
N PHE A 36 -0.10 5.62 -18.44
CA PHE A 36 0.16 4.33 -17.80
C PHE A 36 1.33 4.37 -16.83
N ASP A 37 2.44 5.03 -17.16
CA ASP A 37 3.61 5.16 -16.26
C ASP A 37 3.25 5.92 -14.99
N THR A 38 2.49 7.01 -15.11
CA THR A 38 1.98 7.78 -13.97
C THR A 38 1.06 6.91 -13.11
N ARG A 39 0.19 6.12 -13.74
CA ARG A 39 -0.73 5.26 -12.99
C ARG A 39 -0.05 4.09 -12.31
N LYS A 40 0.92 3.47 -12.97
CA LYS A 40 1.79 2.45 -12.39
C LYS A 40 2.49 2.99 -11.14
N LYS A 41 3.18 4.13 -11.23
CA LYS A 41 3.91 4.72 -10.10
C LYS A 41 3.02 4.99 -8.90
N ALA A 42 1.81 5.49 -9.12
CA ALA A 42 0.88 5.76 -8.03
C ALA A 42 0.36 4.48 -7.35
N VAL A 43 0.08 3.42 -8.13
CA VAL A 43 -0.32 2.13 -7.56
C VAL A 43 0.84 1.51 -6.78
N GLU A 44 2.08 1.59 -7.27
CA GLU A 44 3.26 1.12 -6.55
C GLU A 44 3.46 1.86 -5.21
N GLN A 45 3.27 3.18 -5.20
CA GLN A 45 3.31 3.97 -3.96
C GLN A 45 2.21 3.59 -2.98
N GLU A 46 1.00 3.34 -3.48
CA GLU A 46 -0.13 2.91 -2.66
C GLU A 46 0.10 1.51 -2.08
N ILE A 47 0.67 0.58 -2.85
CA ILE A 47 1.08 -0.75 -2.35
C ILE A 47 2.09 -0.61 -1.21
N LEU A 48 3.11 0.25 -1.35
CA LEU A 48 4.08 0.49 -0.28
C LEU A 48 3.42 1.04 0.99
N ARG A 49 2.50 2.00 0.84
CA ARG A 49 1.74 2.57 1.95
C ARG A 49 0.86 1.52 2.64
N LEU A 50 0.12 0.74 1.85
CA LEU A 50 -0.76 -0.32 2.37
C LEU A 50 0.03 -1.44 3.05
N ASN A 51 1.20 -1.81 2.51
CA ASN A 51 2.07 -2.81 3.15
C ASN A 51 2.58 -2.32 4.51
N LYS A 52 2.95 -1.03 4.64
CA LYS A 52 3.31 -0.45 5.93
C LYS A 52 2.15 -0.49 6.93
N THR A 53 0.95 -0.12 6.48
CA THR A 53 -0.27 -0.25 7.30
C THR A 53 -0.52 -1.70 7.70
N LEU A 54 -0.36 -2.64 6.78
CA LEU A 54 -0.54 -4.05 7.02
C LEU A 54 0.47 -4.59 8.05
N ASP A 55 1.73 -4.15 8.00
CA ASP A 55 2.75 -4.54 8.96
C ASP A 55 2.41 -4.06 10.38
N MET A 56 1.94 -2.81 10.53
CA MET A 56 1.41 -2.30 11.80
C MET A 56 0.22 -3.14 12.30
N LEU A 57 -0.72 -3.48 11.42
CA LEU A 57 -1.87 -4.30 11.78
C LEU A 57 -1.45 -5.71 12.24
N LYS A 58 -0.53 -6.36 11.52
CA LYS A 58 0.02 -7.67 11.90
C LYS A 58 0.73 -7.62 13.26
N TYR A 59 1.54 -6.59 13.49
CA TYR A 59 2.15 -6.35 14.81
C TYR A 59 1.08 -6.22 15.89
N LYS A 60 0.01 -5.45 15.67
CA LYS A 60 -1.07 -5.27 16.64
C LYS A 60 -1.90 -6.54 16.87
N CYS A 61 -2.12 -7.37 15.85
CA CYS A 61 -2.73 -8.69 16.02
C CYS A 61 -1.89 -9.56 16.97
N TRP A 62 -0.58 -9.68 16.70
CA TRP A 62 0.32 -10.40 17.59
C TRP A 62 0.36 -9.81 19.01
N TYR A 63 0.40 -8.48 19.13
CA TYR A 63 0.40 -7.76 20.40
C TYR A 63 -0.78 -8.18 21.27
N TYR A 64 -1.99 -8.13 20.72
CA TYR A 64 -3.19 -8.47 21.48
C TYR A 64 -3.34 -9.98 21.70
N ASP A 65 -2.84 -10.83 20.80
CA ASP A 65 -2.74 -12.27 21.08
C ASP A 65 -1.86 -12.57 22.30
N GLN A 66 -0.77 -11.82 22.50
CA GLN A 66 0.06 -11.95 23.71
C GLN A 66 -0.63 -11.36 24.94
N ALA A 67 -1.22 -10.17 24.82
CA ALA A 67 -1.88 -9.53 25.96
C ALA A 67 -3.07 -10.36 26.48
N MET A 68 -3.81 -11.02 25.58
CA MET A 68 -4.89 -11.92 25.95
C MET A 68 -4.40 -13.17 26.69
N LYS A 69 -3.21 -13.70 26.33
CA LYS A 69 -2.62 -14.87 27.01
C LYS A 69 -2.15 -14.54 28.43
N GLU A 70 -1.60 -13.35 28.62
CA GLU A 70 -1.00 -12.91 29.88
C GLU A 70 -1.98 -12.15 30.78
N GLY A 71 -3.12 -11.71 30.23
CA GLY A 71 -4.13 -10.90 30.91
C GLY A 71 -3.72 -9.44 31.13
N ASN A 72 -2.57 -9.00 30.60
CA ASN A 72 -2.05 -7.63 30.66
C ASN A 72 -1.00 -7.40 29.55
N GLU A 73 -0.44 -6.19 29.49
CA GLU A 73 0.53 -5.79 28.45
C GLU A 73 1.98 -5.72 28.95
N ASP A 74 2.26 -6.07 30.21
CA ASP A 74 3.53 -5.74 30.88
C ASP A 74 4.72 -6.44 30.22
N LYS A 75 4.57 -7.72 29.86
CA LYS A 75 5.63 -8.47 29.16
C LYS A 75 5.97 -7.86 27.81
N ILE A 76 4.97 -7.39 27.07
CA ILE A 76 5.19 -6.80 25.74
C ILE A 76 5.88 -5.44 25.90
N ARG A 77 5.47 -4.63 26.87
CA ARG A 77 6.09 -3.34 27.17
C ARG A 77 7.57 -3.46 27.52
N GLN A 78 7.97 -4.54 28.19
CA GLN A 78 9.38 -4.85 28.49
C GLN A 78 10.19 -5.27 27.26
N MET A 79 9.54 -5.74 26.20
CA MET A 79 10.19 -6.11 24.93
C MET A 79 10.38 -4.91 24.00
N LEU A 80 9.72 -3.78 24.23
CA LEU A 80 9.77 -2.63 23.33
C LEU A 80 10.98 -1.72 23.59
N PRO A 81 11.52 -1.05 22.56
CA PRO A 81 11.14 -1.20 21.15
C PRO A 81 11.86 -2.38 20.43
N ASP A 82 13.01 -2.84 20.92
CA ASP A 82 13.99 -3.61 20.12
C ASP A 82 14.23 -5.07 20.58
N ASN A 83 13.36 -5.61 21.43
CA ASN A 83 13.49 -6.96 22.01
C ASN A 83 12.26 -7.84 21.73
N LEU A 84 11.58 -7.60 20.60
CA LEU A 84 10.51 -8.45 20.10
C LEU A 84 11.09 -9.67 19.37
N PRO A 85 10.32 -10.77 19.21
CA PRO A 85 10.71 -11.84 18.31
C PRO A 85 11.05 -11.29 16.91
N LYS A 86 12.10 -11.82 16.26
CA LYS A 86 12.68 -11.25 15.03
C LYS A 86 11.65 -10.86 13.96
N ASP A 87 10.70 -11.74 13.65
CA ASP A 87 9.69 -11.48 12.63
C ASP A 87 8.71 -10.39 13.05
N ILE A 88 8.43 -10.26 14.36
CA ILE A 88 7.58 -9.22 14.93
C ILE A 88 8.32 -7.88 15.00
N GLN A 89 9.62 -7.90 15.31
CA GLN A 89 10.47 -6.72 15.29
C GLN A 89 10.45 -6.07 13.91
N GLN A 90 10.59 -6.86 12.84
CA GLN A 90 10.53 -6.34 11.47
C GLN A 90 9.19 -5.66 11.16
N LEU A 91 8.06 -6.24 11.61
CA LEU A 91 6.72 -5.64 11.45
C LEU A 91 6.58 -4.33 12.25
N TYR A 92 7.08 -4.31 13.49
CA TYR A 92 7.11 -3.13 14.34
C TYR A 92 7.90 -2.00 13.69
N ASP A 93 9.14 -2.28 13.25
CA ASP A 93 10.03 -1.31 12.63
C ASP A 93 9.42 -0.76 11.33
N ASN A 94 8.85 -1.63 10.49
CA ASN A 94 8.21 -1.19 9.25
C ASN A 94 7.00 -0.31 9.51
N GLY A 95 6.14 -0.70 10.46
CA GLY A 95 4.94 0.05 10.81
C GLY A 95 5.22 1.43 11.44
N HIS A 96 6.34 1.58 12.15
CA HIS A 96 6.73 2.81 12.88
C HIS A 96 7.81 3.67 12.19
N LYS A 97 8.29 3.28 11.00
CA LYS A 97 8.96 4.21 10.06
C LYS A 97 7.97 5.28 9.57
#